data_AF-A0A135VQP0-F1
#
_entry.id   AF-A0A135VQP0-F1
#
_cell.length_a   1.000
_cell.length_b   1.000
_cell.length_c   1.000
_cell.angle_alpha   90.00
_cell.angle_beta   90.00
_cell.angle_gamma   90.00
#
_symmetry.space_group_name_H-M   'P 1'
#
loop_
_entity.id
_entity.type
_entity.pdbx_description
1 polymer ?
#
loop_
_entity_poly.entity_id
_entity_poly.type
_entity_poly.pdbx_seq_one_letter_code
_entity_poly.pdbx_strand_id
1 'polypeptide(L)'
;MSGLLVDDSYLLSILQSLIAIESVNPSLVKGGSGESRIAHQIGDYLERIGLEVIYQELDEGRENVIGILRGNGAGRTLMLNGHTDTVSITGMDIEPLEPVFRDGKVYGRGAFDMKGSLAAMLVAIQGIVSSNVQLEGSVVLAFVADEEYASRGTEEVIKEYPADAAIVTEPTDLQVIIAHRGYAWAKVEVRGKAAHGSLSDVGIDAITKAGKVLVALDELERRFQNQERHPLLGRPSVHASLIQGGIELSTYPDYCRIDLERRTLPDEDSHAIEAELDEILSNVASSDRHFDAISEVFFYRPGLEVPEDIEIVDYLTNACHTIIGTKPELIG
;
A
#
# COMPACT_ATOMS: atom_id res chain seq x y z
N MET A 1 18.72 35.99 9.96
CA MET A 1 18.85 34.59 9.49
C MET A 1 18.70 34.63 7.98
N SER A 2 19.73 34.26 7.24
CA SER A 2 19.65 34.18 5.77
C SER A 2 18.57 33.16 5.42
N GLY A 3 17.48 33.59 4.78
CA GLY A 3 16.47 32.68 4.26
C GLY A 3 17.17 31.66 3.37
N LEU A 4 17.08 30.39 3.75
CA LEU A 4 17.52 29.29 2.89
C LEU A 4 16.71 29.41 1.59
N LEU A 5 17.39 29.69 0.48
CA LEU A 5 16.76 29.75 -0.82
C LEU A 5 16.32 28.32 -1.17
N VAL A 6 15.03 28.13 -1.43
CA VAL A 6 14.52 26.87 -1.95
C VAL A 6 14.83 26.83 -3.45
N ASP A 7 15.73 25.93 -3.85
CA ASP A 7 16.10 25.69 -5.25
C ASP A 7 16.36 24.19 -5.51
N ASP A 8 16.60 23.85 -6.78
CA ASP A 8 16.83 22.47 -7.23
C ASP A 8 18.05 21.83 -6.56
N SER A 9 19.11 22.60 -6.27
CA SER A 9 20.31 22.09 -5.62
C SER A 9 20.03 21.73 -4.17
N TYR A 10 19.22 22.54 -3.51
CA TYR A 10 18.78 22.29 -2.14
C TYR A 10 17.87 21.06 -2.06
N LEU A 11 16.86 20.96 -2.94
CA LEU A 11 15.99 19.78 -3.03
C LEU A 11 16.81 18.51 -3.29
N LEU A 12 17.74 18.56 -4.24
CA LEU A 12 18.62 17.43 -4.55
C LEU A 12 19.45 17.02 -3.34
N SER A 13 19.99 17.98 -2.58
CA SER A 13 20.77 17.70 -1.38
C SER A 13 19.97 16.99 -0.29
N ILE A 14 18.69 17.38 -0.09
CA ILE A 14 17.79 16.70 0.85
C ILE A 14 17.54 15.28 0.37
N LEU A 15 17.14 15.11 -0.89
CA LEU A 15 16.85 13.79 -1.46
C LEU A 15 18.05 12.84 -1.35
N GLN A 16 19.25 13.29 -1.73
CA GLN A 16 20.46 12.48 -1.61
C GLN A 16 20.74 12.12 -0.15
N SER A 17 20.51 13.04 0.79
CA SER A 17 20.70 12.74 2.22
C SER A 17 19.72 11.68 2.74
N LEU A 18 18.47 11.68 2.27
CA LEU A 18 17.46 10.69 2.66
C LEU A 18 17.75 9.31 2.05
N ILE A 19 18.19 9.28 0.79
CA ILE A 19 18.56 8.02 0.11
C ILE A 19 19.77 7.36 0.80
N ALA A 20 20.73 8.16 1.28
CA ALA A 20 21.91 7.64 1.96
C ALA A 20 21.62 6.95 3.30
N ILE A 21 20.40 7.08 3.84
CA ILE A 21 19.95 6.35 5.02
C ILE A 21 19.26 5.06 4.56
N GLU A 22 19.81 3.93 5.00
CA GLU A 22 19.11 2.65 4.89
C GLU A 22 17.89 2.66 5.80
N SER A 23 16.72 2.40 5.20
CA SER A 23 15.43 2.32 5.88
C SER A 23 14.62 1.14 5.34
N VAL A 24 15.27 -0.01 5.12
CA VAL A 24 14.56 -1.17 4.61
C VAL A 24 13.61 -1.71 5.69
N ASN A 25 12.37 -1.97 5.29
CA ASN A 25 11.33 -2.50 6.17
C ASN A 25 11.76 -3.89 6.73
N PRO A 26 11.99 -4.03 8.04
CA PRO A 26 12.49 -5.28 8.63
C PRO A 26 11.44 -6.40 8.68
N SER A 27 10.15 -6.06 8.57
CA SER A 27 9.05 -7.02 8.46
C SER A 27 8.95 -7.62 7.06
N LEU A 28 9.32 -6.86 6.04
CA LEU A 28 9.38 -7.32 4.65
C LEU A 28 10.70 -8.06 4.34
N VAL A 29 11.83 -7.50 4.79
CA VAL A 29 13.17 -8.03 4.49
C VAL A 29 13.92 -8.26 5.79
N LYS A 30 14.20 -9.54 6.09
CA LYS A 30 14.94 -9.91 7.30
C LYS A 30 16.29 -9.19 7.37
N GLY A 31 16.47 -8.40 8.45
CA GLY A 31 17.70 -7.67 8.72
C GLY A 31 17.75 -6.26 8.13
N GLY A 32 16.64 -5.73 7.58
CA GLY A 32 16.53 -4.30 7.28
C GLY A 32 16.70 -3.44 8.54
N SER A 33 17.19 -2.19 8.38
CA SER A 33 17.52 -1.35 9.54
C SER A 33 16.31 -0.71 10.22
N GLY A 34 15.13 -0.72 9.58
CA GLY A 34 13.98 0.04 10.05
C GLY A 34 14.10 1.55 9.82
N GLU A 35 13.07 2.27 10.23
CA GLU A 35 12.79 3.64 9.80
C GLU A 35 13.33 4.69 10.78
N SER A 36 13.72 4.32 12.00
CA SER A 36 14.08 5.28 13.06
C SER A 36 15.17 6.28 12.64
N ARG A 37 16.23 5.84 11.94
CA ARG A 37 17.32 6.74 11.51
C ARG A 37 16.84 7.82 10.53
N ILE A 38 15.98 7.46 9.58
CA ILE A 38 15.45 8.42 8.60
C ILE A 38 14.37 9.29 9.25
N ALA A 39 13.54 8.74 10.14
CA ALA A 39 12.56 9.48 10.93
C ALA A 39 13.25 10.58 11.76
N HIS A 40 14.35 10.28 12.45
CA HIS A 40 15.11 11.28 13.20
C HIS A 40 15.77 12.34 12.31
N GLN A 41 16.31 11.98 11.14
CA GLN A 41 16.86 12.97 10.22
C GLN A 41 15.78 13.96 9.72
N ILE A 42 14.59 13.44 9.42
CA ILE A 42 13.43 14.22 9.01
C ILE A 42 12.94 15.10 10.17
N GLY A 43 12.83 14.55 11.39
CA GLY A 43 12.44 15.29 12.58
C GLY A 43 13.41 16.42 12.92
N ASP A 44 14.71 16.17 12.92
CA ASP A 44 15.76 17.19 13.10
C ASP A 44 15.63 18.33 12.08
N TYR A 45 15.28 17.98 10.83
CA TYR A 45 15.03 18.95 9.78
C TYR A 45 13.81 19.82 10.11
N LEU A 46 12.69 19.20 10.49
CA LEU A 46 11.42 19.88 10.81
C LEU A 46 11.56 20.79 12.04
N GLU A 47 12.22 20.33 13.10
CA GLU A 47 12.52 21.13 14.29
C GLU A 47 13.37 22.36 13.94
N ARG A 48 14.38 22.18 13.09
CA ARG A 48 15.26 23.28 12.66
C ARG A 48 14.52 24.37 11.88
N ILE A 49 13.48 24.01 11.13
CA ILE A 49 12.62 24.99 10.44
C ILE A 49 11.44 25.45 11.33
N GLY A 50 11.40 25.05 12.60
CA GLY A 50 10.48 25.59 13.60
C GLY A 50 9.10 24.93 13.65
N LEU A 51 8.97 23.70 13.13
CA LEU A 51 7.73 22.93 13.28
C LEU A 51 7.66 22.23 14.65
N GLU A 52 6.43 21.95 15.08
CA GLU A 52 6.16 20.98 16.14
C GLU A 52 6.46 19.58 15.59
N VAL A 53 7.22 18.76 16.31
CA VAL A 53 7.61 17.41 15.87
C VAL A 53 7.23 16.37 16.92
N ILE A 54 6.56 15.32 16.47
CA ILE A 54 6.16 14.18 17.29
C ILE A 54 6.71 12.91 16.65
N TYR A 55 7.33 12.05 17.45
CA TYR A 55 7.69 10.69 17.08
C TYR A 55 6.64 9.73 17.65
N GLN A 56 6.15 8.82 16.81
CA GLN A 56 5.20 7.78 17.21
C GLN A 56 5.83 6.41 16.94
N GLU A 57 6.27 5.74 18.00
CA GLU A 57 6.91 4.42 17.92
C GLU A 57 5.88 3.33 17.63
N LEU A 58 6.17 2.50 16.61
CA LEU A 58 5.37 1.33 16.26
C LEU A 58 5.97 0.05 16.85
N ASP A 59 7.30 -0.08 16.75
CA ASP A 59 8.12 -1.19 17.27
C ASP A 59 9.57 -0.70 17.46
N GLU A 60 10.43 -1.52 18.06
CA GLU A 60 11.87 -1.20 18.20
C GLU A 60 12.50 -0.89 16.84
N GLY A 61 13.02 0.35 16.70
CA GLY A 61 13.66 0.83 15.47
C GLY A 61 12.69 1.28 14.37
N ARG A 62 11.38 1.32 14.63
CA ARG A 62 10.33 1.67 13.67
C ARG A 62 9.40 2.74 14.21
N GLU A 63 9.50 3.95 13.66
CA GLU A 63 8.80 5.12 14.17
C GLU A 63 8.25 5.95 13.01
N ASN A 64 7.04 6.47 13.18
CA ASN A 64 6.56 7.58 12.37
C ASN A 64 7.18 8.89 12.90
N VAL A 65 7.37 9.87 12.02
CA VAL A 65 7.64 11.26 12.42
C VAL A 65 6.59 12.20 11.84
N ILE A 66 5.95 12.96 12.72
CA ILE A 66 4.85 13.86 12.40
C ILE A 66 5.33 15.29 12.62
N GLY A 67 5.33 16.10 11.56
CA GLY A 67 5.59 17.54 11.63
C GLY A 67 4.29 18.34 11.55
N ILE A 68 4.11 19.33 12.41
CA ILE A 68 2.91 20.19 12.39
C ILE A 68 3.30 21.65 12.28
N LEU A 69 2.83 22.29 11.20
CA LEU A 69 2.79 23.74 11.07
C LEU A 69 1.39 24.23 11.44
N ARG A 70 1.26 24.83 12.63
CA ARG A 70 -0.02 25.32 13.14
C ARG A 70 -0.45 26.60 12.43
N GLY A 71 -1.70 26.63 11.97
CA GLY A 71 -2.38 27.86 11.57
C GLY A 71 -2.91 28.66 12.76
N ASN A 72 -3.69 29.71 12.48
CA ASN A 72 -4.40 30.48 13.51
C ASN A 72 -5.69 29.80 14.02
N GLY A 73 -6.09 28.68 13.41
CA GLY A 73 -7.24 27.88 13.80
C GLY A 73 -8.57 28.27 13.13
N ALA A 74 -8.55 29.21 12.18
CA ALA A 74 -9.74 29.61 11.42
C ALA A 74 -10.00 28.77 10.16
N GLY A 75 -9.02 27.96 9.73
CA GLY A 75 -9.08 27.15 8.52
C GLY A 75 -8.98 25.64 8.77
N ARG A 76 -9.01 24.89 7.65
CA ARG A 76 -8.96 23.42 7.63
C ARG A 76 -7.53 22.87 7.73
N THR A 77 -7.40 21.64 8.20
CA THR A 77 -6.12 20.92 8.30
C THR A 77 -5.90 20.07 7.05
N LEU A 78 -4.75 20.24 6.40
CA LEU A 78 -4.29 19.41 5.29
C LEU A 78 -3.16 18.49 5.76
N MET A 79 -3.27 17.19 5.47
CA MET A 79 -2.19 16.24 5.67
C MET A 79 -1.43 15.98 4.36
N LEU A 80 -0.10 16.00 4.41
CA LEU A 80 0.77 15.43 3.40
C LEU A 80 1.34 14.13 3.97
N ASN A 81 1.08 13.00 3.33
CA ASN A 81 1.49 11.68 3.79
C ASN A 81 2.51 11.06 2.80
N GLY A 82 3.54 10.44 3.35
CA GLY A 82 4.52 9.68 2.60
C GLY A 82 5.27 8.71 3.51
N HIS A 83 5.67 7.57 2.96
CA HIS A 83 6.37 6.54 3.71
C HIS A 83 7.89 6.70 3.65
N THR A 84 8.55 6.22 4.70
CA THR A 84 10.00 6.33 4.91
C THR A 84 10.72 5.00 4.73
N ASP A 85 9.98 3.90 4.79
CA ASP A 85 10.52 2.58 4.55
C ASP A 85 10.79 2.34 3.07
N THR A 86 11.52 1.27 2.79
CA THR A 86 11.83 0.87 1.43
C THR A 86 11.89 -0.65 1.33
N VAL A 87 11.68 -1.19 0.13
CA VAL A 87 12.01 -2.60 -0.16
C VAL A 87 13.52 -2.88 -0.19
N SER A 88 13.87 -4.16 -0.35
CA SER A 88 15.26 -4.65 -0.40
C SER A 88 16.19 -3.86 -1.32
N ILE A 89 17.43 -3.69 -0.85
CA ILE A 89 18.57 -3.19 -1.62
C ILE A 89 19.32 -4.28 -2.39
N THR A 90 18.94 -5.55 -2.24
CA THR A 90 19.66 -6.69 -2.82
C THR A 90 19.45 -6.76 -4.33
N GLY A 91 20.52 -7.01 -5.08
CA GLY A 91 20.46 -7.25 -6.53
C GLY A 91 20.32 -5.99 -7.39
N MET A 92 20.56 -4.80 -6.83
CA MET A 92 20.62 -3.56 -7.58
C MET A 92 21.95 -3.44 -8.35
N ASP A 93 21.91 -2.92 -9.58
CA ASP A 93 23.09 -2.71 -10.44
C ASP A 93 23.95 -1.50 -10.02
N ILE A 94 23.49 -0.73 -9.03
CA ILE A 94 24.14 0.47 -8.49
C ILE A 94 24.34 0.29 -6.99
N GLU A 95 25.24 1.09 -6.41
CA GLU A 95 25.31 1.24 -4.97
C GLU A 95 24.02 1.92 -4.45
N PRO A 96 23.15 1.22 -3.71
CA PRO A 96 21.76 1.62 -3.49
C PRO A 96 21.64 2.85 -2.57
N LEU A 97 22.62 3.05 -1.68
CA LEU A 97 22.65 4.11 -0.68
C LEU A 97 23.70 5.20 -1.02
N GLU A 98 24.30 5.14 -2.20
CA GLU A 98 25.20 6.18 -2.71
C GLU A 98 24.51 6.91 -3.88
N PRO A 99 23.62 7.89 -3.60
CA PRO A 99 22.76 8.45 -4.62
C PRO A 99 23.52 9.26 -5.66
N VAL A 100 23.32 8.92 -6.93
CA VAL A 100 23.97 9.59 -8.06
C VAL A 100 22.95 10.40 -8.84
N PHE A 101 23.24 11.69 -9.05
CA PHE A 101 22.53 12.51 -10.03
C PHE A 101 23.21 12.39 -11.40
N ARG A 102 22.48 11.91 -12.40
CA ARG A 102 22.98 11.74 -13.78
C ARG A 102 21.84 11.93 -14.78
N ASP A 103 22.07 12.75 -15.79
CA ASP A 103 21.13 13.00 -16.90
C ASP A 103 19.72 13.40 -16.44
N GLY A 104 19.65 14.29 -15.45
CA GLY A 104 18.38 14.79 -14.90
C GLY A 104 17.64 13.81 -13.99
N LYS A 105 18.26 12.68 -13.63
CA LYS A 105 17.67 11.64 -12.78
C LYS A 105 18.55 11.39 -11.55
N VAL A 106 17.90 11.09 -10.43
CA VAL A 106 18.56 10.59 -9.22
C VAL A 106 18.42 9.08 -9.16
N TYR A 107 19.54 8.39 -8.99
CA TYR A 107 19.59 6.94 -8.87
C TYR A 107 19.94 6.56 -7.43
N GLY A 108 19.12 5.71 -6.82
CA GLY A 108 19.32 5.17 -5.48
C GLY A 108 18.03 4.55 -4.93
N ARG A 109 18.14 3.72 -3.90
CA ARG A 109 16.96 3.08 -3.25
C ARG A 109 16.12 4.16 -2.59
N GLY A 110 14.83 4.17 -2.93
CA GLY A 110 13.88 5.14 -2.43
C GLY A 110 13.80 6.42 -3.26
N ALA A 111 14.64 6.62 -4.28
CA ALA A 111 14.66 7.88 -5.03
C ALA A 111 13.32 8.19 -5.71
N PHE A 112 12.67 7.17 -6.28
CA PHE A 112 11.33 7.27 -6.85
C PHE A 112 10.27 6.97 -5.78
N ASP A 113 10.39 5.84 -5.09
CA ASP A 113 9.40 5.31 -4.14
C ASP A 113 9.96 5.19 -2.71
N MET A 114 9.70 6.15 -1.81
CA MET A 114 9.13 7.47 -2.12
C MET A 114 9.88 8.67 -1.52
N LYS A 115 11.19 8.51 -1.24
CA LYS A 115 12.05 9.56 -0.66
C LYS A 115 12.13 10.83 -1.51
N GLY A 116 11.91 10.73 -2.83
CA GLY A 116 11.74 11.88 -3.72
C GLY A 116 10.60 12.80 -3.27
N SER A 117 9.45 12.21 -2.99
CA SER A 117 8.26 12.91 -2.49
C SER A 117 8.46 13.44 -1.07
N LEU A 118 9.16 12.69 -0.21
CA LEU A 118 9.51 13.18 1.13
C LEU A 118 10.36 14.46 1.07
N ALA A 119 11.35 14.50 0.18
CA ALA A 119 12.16 15.68 -0.04
C ALA A 119 11.32 16.86 -0.56
N ALA A 120 10.38 16.61 -1.48
CA ALA A 120 9.46 17.62 -1.98
C ALA A 120 8.55 18.17 -0.86
N MET A 121 8.02 17.32 0.02
CA MET A 121 7.23 17.72 1.19
C MET A 121 8.03 18.63 2.13
N LEU A 122 9.26 18.25 2.46
CA LEU A 122 10.16 19.02 3.34
C LEU A 122 10.48 20.40 2.76
N VAL A 123 10.79 20.45 1.46
CA VAL A 123 11.08 21.70 0.77
C VAL A 123 9.84 22.59 0.66
N ALA A 124 8.67 22.02 0.38
CA ALA A 124 7.42 22.75 0.30
C ALA A 124 7.08 23.43 1.64
N ILE A 125 7.14 22.70 2.75
CA ILE A 125 6.85 23.28 4.07
C ILE A 125 7.88 24.33 4.46
N GLN A 126 9.16 24.13 4.14
CA GLN A 126 10.18 25.14 4.38
C GLN A 126 9.90 26.42 3.58
N GLY A 127 9.43 26.31 2.33
CA GLY A 127 9.01 27.46 1.53
C GLY A 127 7.89 28.26 2.21
N ILE A 128 6.89 27.57 2.76
CA ILE A 128 5.79 28.19 3.51
C ILE A 128 6.34 28.91 4.75
N VAL A 129 7.14 28.23 5.58
CA VAL A 129 7.76 28.84 6.77
C VAL A 129 8.58 30.07 6.40
N SER A 130 9.41 29.96 5.36
CA SER A 130 10.33 31.04 4.95
C SER A 130 9.59 32.26 4.40
N SER A 131 8.38 32.07 3.86
CA SER A 131 7.52 33.16 3.39
C SER A 131 6.92 34.02 4.52
N ASN A 132 6.94 33.52 5.76
CA ASN A 132 6.27 34.11 6.93
C ASN A 132 4.77 34.38 6.70
N VAL A 133 4.12 33.60 5.83
CA VAL A 133 2.67 33.64 5.67
C VAL A 133 2.00 33.07 6.92
N GLN A 134 0.96 33.76 7.41
CA GLN A 134 0.12 33.23 8.48
C GLN A 134 -0.98 32.36 7.87
N LEU A 135 -0.93 31.05 8.10
CA LEU A 135 -1.99 30.14 7.65
C LEU A 135 -3.23 30.25 8.54
N GLU A 136 -4.41 30.14 7.93
CA GLU A 136 -5.67 29.99 8.67
C GLU A 136 -5.83 28.55 9.20
N GLY A 137 -5.48 27.58 8.36
CA GLY A 137 -5.47 26.15 8.66
C GLY A 137 -4.10 25.61 9.05
N SER A 138 -4.03 24.35 9.50
CA SER A 138 -2.77 23.68 9.84
C SER A 138 -2.30 22.75 8.71
N VAL A 139 -0.99 22.54 8.60
CA VAL A 139 -0.42 21.52 7.72
C VAL A 139 0.22 20.45 8.60
N VAL A 140 -0.18 19.19 8.40
CA VAL A 140 0.40 18.01 9.04
C VAL A 140 1.23 17.27 8.00
N LEU A 141 2.50 17.02 8.30
CA LEU A 141 3.37 16.16 7.50
C LEU A 141 3.51 14.83 8.21
N ALA A 142 2.96 13.77 7.65
CA ALA A 142 3.00 12.42 8.19
C ALA A 142 4.03 11.60 7.41
N PHE A 143 5.23 11.46 7.96
CA PHE A 143 6.27 10.57 7.45
C PHE A 143 6.16 9.24 8.19
N VAL A 144 5.61 8.25 7.52
CA VAL A 144 5.16 7.00 8.16
C VAL A 144 6.11 5.83 7.90
N ALA A 145 6.08 4.85 8.78
CA ALA A 145 6.72 3.57 8.61
C ALA A 145 5.73 2.50 8.12
N ASP A 146 6.28 1.41 7.60
CA ASP A 146 5.59 0.16 7.29
C ASP A 146 4.67 0.15 6.08
N GLU A 147 4.76 1.11 5.15
CA GLU A 147 3.88 1.14 3.97
C GLU A 147 4.08 -0.10 3.09
N GLU A 148 5.35 -0.48 2.86
CA GLU A 148 5.77 -1.54 1.93
C GLU A 148 5.35 -2.95 2.38
N TYR A 149 4.70 -3.07 3.54
CA TYR A 149 4.22 -4.34 4.08
C TYR A 149 2.76 -4.29 4.52
N ALA A 150 2.42 -3.42 5.49
CA ALA A 150 1.09 -3.41 6.11
C ALA A 150 0.50 -2.02 6.35
N SER A 151 1.20 -0.94 6.00
CA SER A 151 0.76 0.45 6.16
C SER A 151 0.36 0.83 7.60
N ARG A 152 0.93 0.15 8.62
CA ARG A 152 0.61 0.39 10.04
C ARG A 152 0.86 1.83 10.46
N GLY A 153 1.89 2.47 9.92
CA GLY A 153 2.23 3.84 10.27
C GLY A 153 1.10 4.83 9.98
N THR A 154 0.53 4.78 8.77
CA THR A 154 -0.62 5.62 8.42
C THR A 154 -1.85 5.28 9.26
N GLU A 155 -2.12 4.00 9.51
CA GLU A 155 -3.25 3.57 10.36
C GLU A 155 -3.19 4.16 11.78
N GLU A 156 -1.99 4.24 12.38
CA GLU A 156 -1.83 4.85 13.71
C GLU A 156 -1.87 6.38 13.67
N VAL A 157 -1.25 7.02 12.67
CA VAL A 157 -1.23 8.49 12.56
C VAL A 157 -2.65 9.06 12.45
N ILE A 158 -3.52 8.46 11.64
CA ILE A 158 -4.87 9.00 11.40
C ILE A 158 -5.79 8.91 12.63
N LYS A 159 -5.48 8.03 13.60
CA LYS A 159 -6.23 7.94 14.86
C LYS A 159 -5.95 9.12 15.78
N GLU A 160 -4.73 9.65 15.75
CA GLU A 160 -4.27 10.73 16.64
C GLU A 160 -4.25 12.10 15.97
N TYR A 161 -4.03 12.15 14.66
CA TYR A 161 -3.85 13.37 13.88
C TYR A 161 -4.83 13.43 12.68
N PRO A 162 -6.15 13.48 12.93
CA PRO A 162 -7.12 13.61 11.84
C PRO A 162 -6.95 14.94 11.09
N ALA A 163 -7.21 14.91 9.78
CA ALA A 163 -7.16 16.07 8.90
C ALA A 163 -8.47 16.18 8.09
N ASP A 164 -8.78 17.37 7.60
CA ASP A 164 -9.96 17.61 6.74
C ASP A 164 -9.75 17.08 5.32
N ALA A 165 -8.49 17.01 4.87
CA ALA A 165 -8.08 16.39 3.61
C ALA A 165 -6.65 15.85 3.74
N ALA A 166 -6.29 14.89 2.89
CA ALA A 166 -4.94 14.34 2.80
C ALA A 166 -4.49 14.22 1.34
N ILE A 167 -3.19 14.39 1.11
CA ILE A 167 -2.51 14.06 -0.14
C ILE A 167 -1.49 12.98 0.19
N VAL A 168 -1.69 11.78 -0.35
CA VAL A 168 -0.67 10.73 -0.34
C VAL A 168 0.25 10.99 -1.52
N THR A 169 1.52 11.21 -1.24
CA THR A 169 2.46 11.79 -2.22
C THR A 169 3.22 10.75 -3.04
N GLU A 170 2.62 9.58 -3.28
CA GLU A 170 3.23 8.50 -4.09
C GLU A 170 3.69 8.99 -5.47
N PRO A 171 4.68 8.32 -6.11
CA PRO A 171 5.25 8.76 -7.36
C PRO A 171 4.35 8.36 -8.55
N THR A 172 3.34 9.18 -8.81
CA THR A 172 2.30 8.97 -9.82
C THR A 172 2.58 9.64 -11.17
N ASP A 173 3.84 10.02 -11.45
CA ASP A 173 4.21 10.86 -12.61
C ASP A 173 3.36 12.15 -12.71
N LEU A 174 2.98 12.72 -11.55
CA LEU A 174 2.11 13.90 -11.42
C LEU A 174 0.66 13.70 -11.88
N GLN A 175 0.23 12.46 -12.12
CA GLN A 175 -1.19 12.12 -12.27
C GLN A 175 -1.88 12.12 -10.90
N VAL A 176 -3.18 12.40 -10.87
CA VAL A 176 -3.96 12.41 -9.62
C VAL A 176 -4.74 11.11 -9.53
N ILE A 177 -4.33 10.24 -8.61
CA ILE A 177 -5.07 9.02 -8.29
C ILE A 177 -6.28 9.40 -7.44
N ILE A 178 -7.48 9.15 -7.96
CA ILE A 178 -8.74 9.35 -7.23
C ILE A 178 -9.45 8.04 -6.91
N ALA A 179 -8.95 6.92 -7.43
CA ALA A 179 -9.45 5.60 -7.10
C ALA A 179 -8.31 4.59 -7.04
N HIS A 180 -8.42 3.54 -6.23
CA HIS A 180 -7.52 2.38 -6.30
C HIS A 180 -8.30 1.10 -5.98
N ARG A 181 -7.87 -0.04 -6.54
CA ARG A 181 -8.46 -1.34 -6.22
C ARG A 181 -8.04 -1.83 -4.85
N GLY A 182 -8.98 -2.36 -4.08
CA GLY A 182 -8.65 -3.13 -2.90
C GLY A 182 -8.13 -4.52 -3.26
N TYR A 183 -7.73 -5.27 -2.25
CA TYR A 183 -7.43 -6.69 -2.41
C TYR A 183 -7.61 -7.47 -1.12
N ALA A 184 -7.83 -8.77 -1.28
CA ALA A 184 -7.76 -9.73 -0.19
C ALA A 184 -6.92 -10.94 -0.58
N TRP A 185 -6.28 -11.51 0.43
CA TRP A 185 -5.74 -12.85 0.35
C TRP A 185 -6.58 -13.79 1.19
N ALA A 186 -6.92 -14.92 0.58
CA ALA A 186 -7.70 -15.94 1.22
C ALA A 186 -7.09 -17.32 0.94
N LYS A 187 -7.48 -18.29 1.76
CA LYS A 187 -7.14 -19.69 1.55
C LYS A 187 -8.39 -20.55 1.62
N VAL A 188 -8.39 -21.63 0.86
CA VAL A 188 -9.35 -22.73 0.95
C VAL A 188 -8.60 -24.00 1.30
N GLU A 189 -8.99 -24.64 2.40
CA GLU A 189 -8.44 -25.91 2.85
C GLU A 189 -9.46 -27.02 2.62
N VAL A 190 -9.11 -27.98 1.77
CA VAL A 190 -9.94 -29.12 1.41
C VAL A 190 -9.41 -30.37 2.10
N ARG A 191 -10.31 -31.08 2.78
CA ARG A 191 -10.01 -32.31 3.53
C ARG A 191 -10.50 -33.53 2.77
N GLY A 192 -9.70 -34.57 2.85
CA GLY A 192 -9.96 -35.88 2.27
C GLY A 192 -9.73 -36.97 3.30
N LYS A 193 -9.36 -38.15 2.80
CA LYS A 193 -9.07 -39.32 3.63
C LYS A 193 -7.97 -40.15 3.01
N ALA A 194 -6.87 -40.25 3.72
CA ALA A 194 -5.71 -41.00 3.26
C ALA A 194 -6.04 -42.50 3.17
N ALA A 195 -5.61 -43.10 2.07
CA ALA A 195 -5.71 -44.52 1.82
C ALA A 195 -4.62 -44.93 0.83
N HIS A 196 -4.20 -46.19 0.86
CA HIS A 196 -3.34 -46.74 -0.18
C HIS A 196 -4.03 -46.61 -1.55
N GLY A 197 -3.29 -46.33 -2.62
CA GLY A 197 -3.85 -46.05 -3.95
C GLY A 197 -4.73 -47.18 -4.51
N SER A 198 -4.49 -48.42 -4.06
CA SER A 198 -5.33 -49.58 -4.42
C SER A 198 -6.66 -49.69 -3.65
N LEU A 199 -6.87 -48.87 -2.62
CA LEU A 199 -8.06 -48.89 -1.76
C LEU A 199 -9.01 -47.73 -2.12
N SER A 200 -9.45 -47.70 -3.38
CA SER A 200 -10.30 -46.63 -3.94
C SER A 200 -11.62 -46.43 -3.21
N ASP A 201 -12.17 -47.46 -2.58
CA ASP A 201 -13.50 -47.40 -1.96
C ASP A 201 -13.50 -46.67 -0.60
N VAL A 202 -12.32 -46.44 -0.01
CA VAL A 202 -12.20 -45.83 1.33
C VAL A 202 -11.41 -44.52 1.34
N GLY A 203 -10.67 -44.22 0.27
CA GLY A 203 -9.94 -42.97 0.11
C GLY A 203 -10.84 -41.83 -0.36
N ILE A 204 -10.56 -40.61 0.09
CA ILE A 204 -11.18 -39.39 -0.43
C ILE A 204 -10.04 -38.49 -0.88
N ASP A 205 -9.98 -38.24 -2.19
CA ASP A 205 -8.91 -37.45 -2.81
C ASP A 205 -9.15 -35.94 -2.65
N ALA A 206 -8.45 -35.32 -1.69
CA ALA A 206 -8.54 -33.89 -1.43
C ALA A 206 -8.10 -33.03 -2.62
N ILE A 207 -7.15 -33.47 -3.45
CA ILE A 207 -6.69 -32.73 -4.63
C ILE A 207 -7.79 -32.71 -5.70
N THR A 208 -8.40 -33.86 -5.96
CA THR A 208 -9.53 -33.95 -6.89
C THR A 208 -10.72 -33.11 -6.41
N LYS A 209 -10.97 -33.06 -5.09
CA LYS A 209 -11.98 -32.17 -4.49
C LYS A 209 -11.62 -30.69 -4.65
N ALA A 210 -10.36 -30.31 -4.41
CA ALA A 210 -9.87 -28.95 -4.62
C ALA A 210 -10.01 -28.50 -6.09
N GLY A 211 -9.88 -29.42 -7.05
CA GLY A 211 -10.16 -29.15 -8.46
C GLY A 211 -11.57 -28.60 -8.72
N LYS A 212 -12.57 -28.98 -7.92
CA LYS A 212 -13.93 -28.43 -8.02
C LYS A 212 -14.00 -26.97 -7.57
N VAL A 213 -13.24 -26.62 -6.54
CA VAL A 213 -13.11 -25.23 -6.08
C VAL A 213 -12.44 -24.38 -7.16
N LEU A 214 -11.38 -24.89 -7.79
CA LEU A 214 -10.71 -24.17 -8.89
C LEU A 214 -11.65 -23.88 -10.07
N VAL A 215 -12.49 -24.86 -10.46
CA VAL A 215 -13.50 -24.66 -11.51
C VAL A 215 -14.50 -23.55 -11.10
N ALA A 216 -14.95 -23.56 -9.84
CA ALA A 216 -15.88 -22.56 -9.34
C ALA A 216 -15.25 -21.15 -9.23
N LEU A 217 -13.96 -21.04 -8.90
CA LEU A 217 -13.22 -19.77 -8.91
C LEU A 217 -13.08 -19.21 -10.34
N ASP A 218 -12.82 -20.08 -11.32
CA ASP A 218 -12.77 -19.70 -12.74
C ASP A 218 -14.15 -19.28 -13.27
N GLU A 219 -15.24 -19.85 -12.75
CA GLU A 219 -16.60 -19.36 -13.00
C GLU A 219 -16.86 -17.99 -12.37
N LEU A 220 -16.41 -17.76 -11.14
CA LEU A 220 -16.48 -16.46 -10.47
C LEU A 220 -15.73 -15.37 -11.26
N GLU A 221 -14.51 -15.66 -11.71
CA GLU A 221 -13.74 -14.74 -12.55
C GLU A 221 -14.48 -14.40 -13.85
N ARG A 222 -15.06 -15.40 -14.53
CA ARG A 222 -15.91 -15.14 -15.71
C ARG A 222 -17.12 -14.26 -15.38
N ARG A 223 -17.73 -14.40 -14.20
CA ARG A 223 -18.82 -13.50 -13.78
C ARG A 223 -18.31 -12.06 -13.69
N PHE A 224 -17.16 -11.82 -13.07
CA PHE A 224 -16.55 -10.49 -13.02
C PHE A 224 -16.29 -9.92 -14.41
N GLN A 225 -15.74 -10.72 -15.35
CA GLN A 225 -15.50 -10.26 -16.71
C GLN A 225 -16.77 -9.85 -17.48
N ASN A 226 -17.95 -10.33 -17.04
CA ASN A 226 -19.25 -9.97 -17.62
C ASN A 226 -19.95 -8.80 -16.88
N GLN A 227 -19.36 -8.27 -15.81
CA GLN A 227 -19.87 -7.09 -15.12
C GLN A 227 -19.54 -5.80 -15.88
N GLU A 228 -20.23 -4.72 -15.51
CA GLU A 228 -19.90 -3.38 -15.96
C GLU A 228 -18.49 -2.99 -15.51
N ARG A 229 -17.79 -2.21 -16.33
CA ARG A 229 -16.42 -1.81 -16.06
C ARG A 229 -16.44 -0.51 -15.26
N HIS A 230 -15.78 -0.50 -14.10
CA HIS A 230 -15.44 0.73 -13.39
C HIS A 230 -14.64 1.66 -14.31
N PRO A 231 -15.00 2.95 -14.45
CA PRO A 231 -14.38 3.85 -15.43
C PRO A 231 -12.85 3.88 -15.35
N LEU A 232 -12.32 4.00 -14.13
CA LEU A 232 -10.88 4.06 -13.84
C LEU A 232 -10.29 2.68 -13.57
N LEU A 233 -10.97 1.90 -12.73
CA LEU A 233 -10.40 0.71 -12.10
C LEU A 233 -10.61 -0.56 -12.92
N GLY A 234 -11.41 -0.54 -13.98
CA GLY A 234 -11.67 -1.77 -14.73
C GLY A 234 -12.66 -2.68 -14.02
N ARG A 235 -12.30 -3.95 -13.79
CA ARG A 235 -13.19 -4.95 -13.20
C ARG A 235 -12.53 -5.61 -11.99
N PRO A 236 -13.32 -6.15 -11.06
CA PRO A 236 -12.79 -7.07 -10.08
C PRO A 236 -12.14 -8.29 -10.73
N SER A 237 -11.25 -8.95 -10.01
CA SER A 237 -10.68 -10.23 -10.42
C SER A 237 -10.42 -11.17 -9.26
N VAL A 238 -10.41 -12.48 -9.51
CA VAL A 238 -10.00 -13.54 -8.59
C VAL A 238 -9.12 -14.55 -9.30
N HIS A 239 -8.11 -15.06 -8.62
CA HIS A 239 -7.33 -16.20 -9.12
C HIS A 239 -6.73 -17.01 -7.99
N ALA A 240 -6.55 -18.31 -8.23
CA ALA A 240 -5.74 -19.17 -7.37
C ALA A 240 -4.25 -18.88 -7.64
N SER A 241 -3.56 -18.39 -6.62
CA SER A 241 -2.15 -18.00 -6.70
C SER A 241 -1.24 -19.18 -6.40
N LEU A 242 -1.59 -20.02 -5.40
CA LEU A 242 -0.83 -21.21 -5.01
C LEU A 242 -1.76 -22.40 -4.77
N ILE A 243 -1.26 -23.61 -5.01
CA ILE A 243 -1.94 -24.85 -4.63
C ILE A 243 -0.91 -25.87 -4.12
N GLN A 244 -1.23 -26.52 -3.01
CA GLN A 244 -0.39 -27.54 -2.39
C GLN A 244 -1.25 -28.71 -1.92
N GLY A 245 -0.83 -29.95 -2.19
CA GLY A 245 -1.55 -31.13 -1.75
C GLY A 245 -0.81 -32.41 -2.12
N GLY A 246 -1.07 -33.48 -1.35
CA GLY A 246 -0.44 -34.77 -1.51
C GLY A 246 0.99 -34.86 -0.96
N ILE A 247 1.46 -36.09 -0.81
CA ILE A 247 2.78 -36.42 -0.23
C ILE A 247 3.55 -37.33 -1.18
N GLU A 248 2.89 -38.35 -1.72
CA GLU A 248 3.47 -39.36 -2.62
C GLU A 248 2.40 -39.96 -3.54
N LEU A 249 2.83 -40.68 -4.59
CA LEU A 249 1.93 -41.19 -5.64
C LEU A 249 1.01 -42.34 -5.20
N SER A 250 1.42 -43.11 -4.19
CA SER A 250 0.71 -44.35 -3.79
C SER A 250 -0.32 -44.14 -2.68
N THR A 251 -0.63 -42.89 -2.34
CA THR A 251 -1.53 -42.54 -1.24
C THR A 251 -2.53 -41.48 -1.70
N TYR A 252 -3.82 -41.71 -1.45
CA TYR A 252 -4.85 -40.69 -1.66
C TYR A 252 -4.55 -39.48 -0.76
N PRO A 253 -4.48 -38.26 -1.30
CA PRO A 253 -4.18 -37.07 -0.51
C PRO A 253 -5.35 -36.75 0.41
N ASP A 254 -5.09 -36.60 1.71
CA ASP A 254 -6.09 -36.23 2.72
C ASP A 254 -6.19 -34.72 2.96
N TYR A 255 -5.33 -33.93 2.33
CA TYR A 255 -5.31 -32.48 2.44
C TYR A 255 -4.86 -31.82 1.14
N CYS A 256 -5.52 -30.72 0.80
CA CYS A 256 -5.08 -29.79 -0.24
C CYS A 256 -5.46 -28.36 0.15
N ARG A 257 -4.54 -27.42 -0.04
CA ARG A 257 -4.73 -25.98 0.19
C ARG A 257 -4.62 -25.22 -1.11
N ILE A 258 -5.53 -24.27 -1.32
CA ILE A 258 -5.49 -23.26 -2.37
C ILE A 258 -5.33 -21.90 -1.70
N ASP A 259 -4.32 -21.13 -2.07
CA ASP A 259 -4.21 -19.71 -1.72
C ASP A 259 -4.62 -18.87 -2.93
N LEU A 260 -5.41 -17.82 -2.71
CA LEU A 260 -5.98 -17.00 -3.77
C LEU A 260 -5.88 -15.51 -3.44
N GLU A 261 -5.83 -14.70 -4.50
CA GLU A 261 -5.97 -13.25 -4.42
C GLU A 261 -7.28 -12.81 -5.08
N ARG A 262 -7.99 -11.91 -4.41
CA ARG A 262 -9.20 -11.26 -4.89
C ARG A 262 -8.98 -9.75 -4.94
N ARG A 263 -9.06 -9.12 -6.12
CA ARG A 263 -8.89 -7.67 -6.34
C ARG A 263 -10.23 -6.94 -6.37
N THR A 264 -10.58 -6.22 -5.32
CA THR A 264 -11.89 -5.59 -5.17
C THR A 264 -11.99 -4.21 -5.80
N LEU A 265 -13.22 -3.82 -6.13
CA LEU A 265 -13.62 -2.44 -6.34
C LEU A 265 -13.89 -1.74 -4.99
N PRO A 266 -13.95 -0.38 -4.97
CA PRO A 266 -14.08 0.41 -3.73
C PRO A 266 -15.36 0.14 -2.92
N ASP A 267 -16.41 -0.36 -3.56
CA ASP A 267 -17.70 -0.68 -2.94
C ASP A 267 -17.79 -2.12 -2.40
N GLU A 268 -16.75 -2.94 -2.58
CA GLU A 268 -16.69 -4.32 -2.09
C GLU A 268 -15.86 -4.41 -0.80
N ASP A 269 -16.37 -5.13 0.21
CA ASP A 269 -15.70 -5.34 1.50
C ASP A 269 -15.27 -6.80 1.72
N SER A 270 -14.60 -7.07 2.84
CA SER A 270 -14.15 -8.43 3.17
C SER A 270 -15.31 -9.41 3.34
N HIS A 271 -16.48 -8.96 3.83
CA HIS A 271 -17.64 -9.83 4.01
C HIS A 271 -18.22 -10.29 2.67
N ALA A 272 -18.16 -9.46 1.62
CA ALA A 272 -18.54 -9.87 0.28
C ALA A 272 -17.66 -11.02 -0.22
N ILE A 273 -16.36 -10.97 0.04
CA ILE A 273 -15.40 -12.01 -0.36
C ILE A 273 -15.64 -13.31 0.42
N GLU A 274 -15.86 -13.21 1.73
CA GLU A 274 -16.23 -14.36 2.56
C GLU A 274 -17.50 -15.04 2.05
N ALA A 275 -18.53 -14.25 1.72
CA ALA A 275 -19.78 -14.76 1.18
C ALA A 275 -19.61 -15.44 -0.20
N GLU A 276 -18.75 -14.89 -1.08
CA GLU A 276 -18.40 -15.52 -2.36
C GLU A 276 -17.76 -16.91 -2.17
N LEU A 277 -16.83 -17.02 -1.23
CA LEU A 277 -16.16 -18.29 -0.91
C LEU A 277 -17.14 -19.28 -0.28
N ASP A 278 -17.95 -18.85 0.68
CA ASP A 278 -18.97 -19.68 1.31
C ASP A 278 -20.01 -20.21 0.30
N GLU A 279 -20.41 -19.37 -0.66
CA GLU A 279 -21.29 -19.78 -1.76
C GLU A 279 -20.63 -20.86 -2.62
N ILE A 280 -19.37 -20.68 -3.01
CA ILE A 280 -18.59 -21.67 -3.77
C ILE A 280 -18.53 -22.99 -3.00
N LEU A 281 -18.13 -22.98 -1.73
CA LEU A 281 -17.99 -24.20 -0.93
C LEU A 281 -19.32 -24.91 -0.73
N SER A 282 -20.40 -24.16 -0.48
CA SER A 282 -21.75 -24.70 -0.31
C SER A 282 -22.27 -25.35 -1.59
N ASN A 283 -22.05 -24.71 -2.74
CA ASN A 283 -22.44 -25.26 -4.03
C ASN A 283 -21.69 -26.55 -4.35
N VAL A 284 -20.38 -26.59 -4.11
CA VAL A 284 -19.58 -27.82 -4.31
C VAL A 284 -20.05 -28.93 -3.36
N ALA A 285 -20.26 -28.63 -2.08
CA ALA A 285 -20.75 -29.57 -1.08
C ALA A 285 -22.11 -30.19 -1.45
N SER A 286 -23.02 -29.39 -2.02
CA SER A 286 -24.33 -29.87 -2.48
C SER A 286 -24.26 -30.93 -3.58
N SER A 287 -23.19 -30.89 -4.38
CA SER A 287 -22.95 -31.81 -5.51
C SER A 287 -22.06 -33.00 -5.15
N ASP A 288 -21.43 -32.99 -3.97
CA ASP A 288 -20.45 -33.98 -3.55
C ASP A 288 -20.49 -34.23 -2.05
N ARG A 289 -21.14 -35.34 -1.67
CA ARG A 289 -21.29 -35.75 -0.25
C ARG A 289 -19.98 -36.02 0.50
N HIS A 290 -18.85 -36.10 -0.20
CA HIS A 290 -17.53 -36.32 0.41
C HIS A 290 -16.66 -35.05 0.39
N PHE A 291 -17.22 -33.91 -0.04
CA PHE A 291 -16.52 -32.64 0.00
C PHE A 291 -16.58 -32.06 1.42
N ASP A 292 -15.42 -31.79 2.00
CA ASP A 292 -15.23 -31.12 3.27
C ASP A 292 -14.15 -30.07 3.08
N ALA A 293 -14.51 -28.79 3.27
CA ALA A 293 -13.60 -27.69 3.06
C ALA A 293 -13.97 -26.50 3.93
N ILE A 294 -12.97 -25.67 4.23
CA ILE A 294 -13.14 -24.38 4.92
C ILE A 294 -12.39 -23.29 4.15
N SER A 295 -12.89 -22.07 4.24
CA SER A 295 -12.23 -20.88 3.71
C SER A 295 -11.89 -19.88 4.83
N GLU A 296 -10.85 -19.09 4.62
CA GLU A 296 -10.46 -18.00 5.51
C GLU A 296 -9.89 -16.85 4.68
N VAL A 297 -10.47 -15.65 4.83
CA VAL A 297 -9.85 -14.39 4.40
C VAL A 297 -8.93 -13.94 5.52
N PHE A 298 -7.62 -13.97 5.30
CA PHE A 298 -6.63 -13.70 6.35
C PHE A 298 -5.94 -12.33 6.19
N PHE A 299 -6.15 -11.66 5.06
CA PHE A 299 -5.65 -10.31 4.83
C PHE A 299 -6.60 -9.56 3.89
N TYR A 300 -6.86 -8.30 4.20
CA TYR A 300 -7.74 -7.43 3.42
C TYR A 300 -7.25 -5.98 3.44
N ARG A 301 -7.31 -5.33 2.28
CA ARG A 301 -7.09 -3.89 2.11
C ARG A 301 -8.22 -3.31 1.28
N PRO A 302 -8.94 -2.29 1.78
CA PRO A 302 -10.05 -1.70 1.06
C PRO A 302 -9.61 -0.97 -0.20
N GLY A 303 -10.50 -0.95 -1.19
CA GLY A 303 -10.37 -0.01 -2.30
C GLY A 303 -10.67 1.41 -1.84
N LEU A 304 -10.29 2.37 -2.67
CA LEU A 304 -10.56 3.78 -2.46
C LEU A 304 -11.22 4.34 -3.71
N GLU A 305 -12.19 5.23 -3.52
CA GLU A 305 -12.62 6.14 -4.55
C GLU A 305 -13.09 7.44 -3.92
N VAL A 306 -12.65 8.57 -4.49
CA VAL A 306 -13.14 9.90 -4.15
C VAL A 306 -13.84 10.50 -5.36
N PRO A 307 -14.95 11.24 -5.19
CA PRO A 307 -15.63 11.91 -6.30
C PRO A 307 -14.69 12.87 -7.04
N GLU A 308 -14.76 12.91 -8.37
CA GLU A 308 -13.97 13.84 -9.19
C GLU A 308 -14.22 15.31 -8.82
N ASP A 309 -15.42 15.64 -8.34
CA ASP A 309 -15.87 16.99 -7.98
C ASP A 309 -15.65 17.35 -6.51
N ILE A 310 -14.92 16.51 -5.75
CA ILE A 310 -14.56 16.84 -4.38
C ILE A 310 -13.53 17.98 -4.35
N GLU A 311 -13.70 18.91 -3.41
CA GLU A 311 -12.95 20.18 -3.36
C GLU A 311 -11.41 20.02 -3.41
N ILE A 312 -10.87 18.97 -2.78
CA ILE A 312 -9.41 18.72 -2.77
C ILE A 312 -8.88 18.32 -4.15
N VAL A 313 -9.65 17.60 -4.97
CA VAL A 313 -9.25 17.21 -6.34
C VAL A 313 -9.18 18.46 -7.21
N ASP A 314 -10.16 19.37 -7.09
CA ASP A 314 -10.15 20.66 -7.77
C ASP A 314 -8.94 21.52 -7.37
N TYR A 315 -8.63 21.63 -6.07
CA TYR A 315 -7.45 22.39 -5.63
C TYR A 315 -6.15 21.80 -6.15
N LEU A 316 -6.00 20.47 -6.06
CA LEU A 316 -4.77 19.80 -6.48
C LEU A 316 -4.56 19.90 -8.00
N THR A 317 -5.61 19.63 -8.79
CA THR A 317 -5.53 19.71 -10.26
C THR A 317 -5.24 21.14 -10.74
N ASN A 318 -5.82 22.16 -10.09
CA ASN A 318 -5.55 23.57 -10.41
C ASN A 318 -4.15 24.01 -9.97
N ALA A 319 -3.66 23.55 -8.81
CA ALA A 319 -2.29 23.81 -8.35
C ALA A 319 -1.27 23.19 -9.32
N CYS A 320 -1.46 21.93 -9.71
CA CYS A 320 -0.67 21.27 -10.74
C CYS A 320 -0.71 22.08 -12.04
N HIS A 321 -1.89 22.42 -12.56
CA HIS A 321 -2.05 23.19 -13.80
C HIS A 321 -1.31 24.53 -13.78
N THR A 322 -1.34 25.23 -12.65
CA THR A 322 -0.65 26.52 -12.48
C THR A 322 0.87 26.38 -12.61
N ILE A 323 1.43 25.27 -12.13
CA ILE A 323 2.88 25.03 -12.13
C ILE A 323 3.36 24.34 -13.41
N ILE A 324 2.65 23.31 -13.88
CA ILE A 324 3.08 22.47 -15.02
C ILE A 324 2.47 22.92 -16.36
N GLY A 325 1.49 23.82 -16.35
CA GLY A 325 0.84 24.36 -17.55
C GLY A 325 -0.26 23.47 -18.14
N THR A 326 -0.49 22.27 -17.62
CA THR A 326 -1.54 21.33 -18.05
C THR A 326 -2.29 20.76 -16.86
N LYS A 327 -3.59 20.50 -17.00
CA LYS A 327 -4.32 19.77 -15.95
C LYS A 327 -3.79 18.33 -15.89
N PRO A 328 -3.51 17.79 -14.70
CA PRO A 328 -3.11 16.39 -14.57
C PRO A 328 -4.28 15.47 -14.92
N GLU A 329 -3.96 14.27 -15.37
CA GLU A 329 -4.95 13.22 -15.61
C GLU A 329 -5.48 12.68 -14.28
N LEU A 330 -6.79 12.41 -14.20
CA LEU A 330 -7.39 11.68 -13.09
C LEU A 330 -7.35 10.18 -13.43
N ILE A 331 -6.73 9.39 -12.56
CA ILE A 331 -6.50 7.95 -12.79
C ILE A 331 -6.92 7.11 -11.58
N GLY A 332 -6.90 5.79 -11.76
CA GLY A 332 -6.98 4.82 -10.66
C GLY A 332 -6.32 3.49 -10.97
#